data_AF-A0A2V8QZ05-F1
#
_entry.id   AF-A0A2V8QZ05-F1
#
_cell.length_a   1.000
_cell.length_b   1.000
_cell.length_c   1.000
_cell.angle_alpha   90.00
_cell.angle_beta   90.00
_cell.angle_gamma   90.00
#
_symmetry.space_group_name_H-M   'P 1'
#
loop_
_entity.id
_entity.type
_entity.pdbx_description
1 polymer ?
#
loop_
_entity_poly.entity_id
_entity_poly.type
_entity_poly.pdbx_seq_one_letter_code
_entity_poly.pdbx_strand_id
1 'polypeptide(L)'
;YFQEAVRLDPSDARYLGFLADSILLEGNLHKDDRLTQEGYLLLHNAIKAWPEFNLFSGGFVMSRLPSDAPWFREGLEWQWRNIDECNGEKIDRANPDLSKYMARETKEGNKRVCWNSWIAPHNFEGFFLNMGDMLVKAGNWRTAQKIYANAKLSHEYGTWKYQSVLEDRIRQAQSNVAVFNEKKETPKAGIMLNSEFACMACHRQ
;
A
#
# COMPACT_ATOMS: atom_id res chain seq x y z
N TYR A 1 0.81 -0.06 22.64
CA TYR A 1 2.15 -0.34 22.07
C TYR A 1 2.70 0.86 21.30
N PHE A 2 2.09 1.30 20.18
CA PHE A 2 2.64 2.43 19.39
C PHE A 2 2.65 3.79 20.11
N GLN A 3 1.68 4.05 21.00
CA GLN A 3 1.72 5.24 21.88
C GLN A 3 3.02 5.31 22.69
N GLU A 4 3.48 4.17 23.20
CA GLU A 4 4.73 4.09 23.95
C GLU A 4 5.95 4.26 23.04
N ALA A 5 5.93 3.69 21.83
CA ALA A 5 7.00 3.88 20.85
C ALA A 5 7.18 5.36 20.47
N VAL A 6 6.08 6.07 20.22
CA VAL A 6 6.08 7.53 19.96
C VAL A 6 6.55 8.32 21.18
N ARG A 7 6.22 7.88 22.40
CA ARG A 7 6.71 8.52 23.63
C ARG A 7 8.22 8.38 23.79
N LEU A 8 8.78 7.22 23.42
CA LEU A 8 10.21 6.92 23.53
C LEU A 8 11.03 7.58 22.43
N ASP A 9 10.53 7.60 21.19
CA ASP A 9 11.16 8.29 20.07
C ASP A 9 10.10 9.03 19.22
N PRO A 10 9.76 10.27 19.58
CA PRO A 10 8.78 11.07 18.85
C PRO A 10 9.30 11.58 17.50
N SER A 11 10.61 11.42 17.22
CA SER A 11 11.23 11.88 15.98
C SER A 11 11.08 10.88 14.84
N ASP A 12 10.82 9.60 15.17
CA ASP A 12 10.60 8.57 14.17
C ASP A 12 9.19 8.65 13.58
N ALA A 13 9.12 9.19 12.37
CA ALA A 13 7.88 9.35 11.62
C ALA A 13 7.14 8.04 11.37
N ARG A 14 7.80 6.87 11.44
CA ARG A 14 7.16 5.56 11.26
C ARG A 14 6.30 5.20 12.46
N TYR A 15 6.80 5.47 13.68
CA TYR A 15 6.04 5.18 14.91
C TYR A 15 4.78 6.04 14.97
N LEU A 16 4.89 7.30 14.56
CA LEU A 16 3.74 8.19 14.44
C LEU A 16 2.74 7.67 13.39
N GLY A 17 3.24 7.23 12.23
CA GLY A 17 2.41 6.61 11.19
C GLY A 17 1.64 5.39 11.68
N PHE A 18 2.34 4.42 12.27
CA PHE A 18 1.69 3.21 12.79
C PHE A 18 0.68 3.49 13.90
N LEU A 19 0.96 4.47 14.78
CA LEU A 19 -0.02 4.92 15.77
C LEU A 19 -1.25 5.50 15.10
N ALA A 20 -1.05 6.40 14.13
CA ALA A 20 -2.12 7.07 13.42
C ALA A 20 -2.99 6.08 12.63
N ASP A 21 -2.38 5.15 11.91
CA ASP A 21 -3.06 4.10 11.15
C ASP A 21 -3.93 3.22 12.06
N SER A 22 -3.41 2.87 13.25
CA SER A 22 -4.13 2.09 14.25
C SER A 22 -5.36 2.84 14.78
N ILE A 23 -5.16 4.10 15.21
CA ILE A 23 -6.24 4.96 15.73
C ILE A 23 -7.32 5.20 14.67
N LEU A 24 -6.90 5.54 13.44
CA LEU A 24 -7.81 5.82 12.34
C LEU A 24 -8.66 4.60 11.98
N LEU A 25 -8.02 3.43 11.92
CA LEU A 25 -8.71 2.18 11.67
C LEU A 25 -9.69 1.80 12.80
N GLU A 26 -9.27 1.91 14.05
CA GLU A 26 -10.14 1.63 15.21
C GLU A 26 -11.35 2.57 15.21
N GLY A 27 -11.14 3.87 15.00
CA GLY A 27 -12.20 4.86 14.88
C GLY A 27 -13.19 4.50 13.78
N ASN A 28 -12.69 4.07 12.61
CA ASN A 28 -13.54 3.65 11.51
C ASN A 28 -14.36 2.38 11.82
N LEU A 29 -13.73 1.36 12.42
CA LEU A 29 -14.38 0.10 12.76
C LEU A 29 -15.47 0.28 13.82
N HIS A 30 -15.24 1.18 14.78
CA HIS A 30 -16.17 1.46 15.88
C HIS A 30 -17.15 2.61 15.59
N LYS A 31 -17.04 3.26 14.42
CA LYS A 31 -17.82 4.47 14.07
C LYS A 31 -17.66 5.59 15.11
N ASP A 32 -16.44 5.74 15.62
CA ASP A 32 -16.06 6.85 16.52
C ASP A 32 -15.44 7.96 15.68
N ASP A 33 -16.24 8.99 15.38
CA ASP A 33 -15.83 10.13 14.57
C ASP A 33 -14.68 10.92 15.21
N ARG A 34 -14.65 11.00 16.54
CA ARG A 34 -13.59 11.72 17.28
C ARG A 34 -12.27 10.99 17.13
N LEU A 35 -12.28 9.68 17.33
CA LEU A 35 -11.09 8.83 17.19
C LEU A 35 -10.61 8.80 15.73
N THR A 36 -11.54 8.73 14.78
CA THR A 36 -11.25 8.82 13.35
C THR A 36 -10.54 10.14 13.00
N GLN A 37 -11.06 11.27 13.49
CA GLN A 37 -10.47 12.58 13.25
C GLN A 37 -9.08 12.71 13.92
N GLU A 38 -8.90 12.17 15.12
CA GLU A 38 -7.62 12.14 15.82
C GLU A 38 -6.57 11.35 15.02
N GLY A 39 -6.91 10.13 14.59
CA GLY A 39 -6.04 9.30 13.76
C GLY A 39 -5.69 9.97 12.44
N TYR A 40 -6.67 10.62 11.80
CA TYR A 40 -6.46 11.35 10.55
C TYR A 40 -5.44 12.50 10.70
N LEU A 41 -5.57 13.31 11.75
CA LEU A 41 -4.64 14.41 12.00
C LEU A 41 -3.22 13.91 12.29
N LEU A 42 -3.10 12.83 13.07
CA LEU A 42 -1.81 12.20 13.35
C LEU A 42 -1.19 11.64 12.07
N LEU A 43 -1.98 11.02 11.19
CA LEU A 43 -1.49 10.44 9.94
C LEU A 43 -1.02 11.54 9.00
N HIS A 44 -1.72 12.67 8.93
CA HIS A 44 -1.27 13.83 8.17
C HIS A 44 0.07 14.39 8.66
N ASN A 45 0.28 14.42 9.97
CA ASN A 45 1.58 14.82 10.54
C ASN A 45 2.68 13.80 10.17
N ALA A 46 2.37 12.51 10.21
CA ALA A 46 3.31 11.45 9.81
C ALA A 46 3.65 11.54 8.32
N ILE A 47 2.66 11.73 7.44
CA ILE A 47 2.85 11.92 6.00
C ILE A 47 3.71 13.15 5.73
N LYS A 48 3.50 14.26 6.43
CA LYS A 48 4.33 15.46 6.28
C LYS A 48 5.79 15.20 6.69
N ALA A 49 6.02 14.38 7.72
CA ALA A 49 7.35 14.07 8.21
C ALA A 49 8.10 13.09 7.29
N TRP A 50 7.42 12.10 6.74
CA TRP A 50 8.00 11.14 5.81
C TRP A 50 6.94 10.54 4.85
N PRO A 51 6.69 11.18 3.70
CA PRO A 51 5.59 10.83 2.82
C PRO A 51 5.79 9.47 2.13
N GLU A 52 7.01 9.16 1.69
CA GLU A 52 7.31 7.90 0.98
C GLU A 52 7.00 6.65 1.82
N PHE A 53 7.02 6.77 3.15
CA PHE A 53 6.65 5.68 4.06
C PHE A 53 5.17 5.73 4.45
N ASN A 54 4.71 6.87 4.98
CA ASN A 54 3.41 6.96 5.65
C ASN A 54 2.22 7.01 4.68
N LEU A 55 2.43 7.43 3.42
CA LEU A 55 1.38 7.29 2.39
C LEU A 55 1.11 5.82 2.08
N PHE A 56 2.16 5.00 2.00
CA PHE A 56 2.01 3.56 1.80
C PHE A 56 1.38 2.90 3.01
N SER A 57 1.86 3.16 4.24
CA SER A 57 1.33 2.50 5.44
C SER A 57 -0.17 2.76 5.61
N GLY A 58 -0.59 4.02 5.49
CA GLY A 58 -2.00 4.41 5.56
C GLY A 58 -2.82 3.79 4.43
N GLY A 59 -2.34 3.87 3.18
CA GLY A 59 -3.01 3.27 2.03
C GLY A 59 -3.17 1.75 2.17
N PHE A 60 -2.13 1.08 2.64
CA PHE A 60 -2.10 -0.35 2.91
C PHE A 60 -3.16 -0.72 3.95
N VAL A 61 -3.21 -0.03 5.09
CA VAL A 61 -4.20 -0.31 6.15
C VAL A 61 -5.63 -0.03 5.66
N MET A 62 -5.87 1.07 4.95
CA MET A 62 -7.20 1.41 4.43
C MET A 62 -7.70 0.43 3.36
N SER A 63 -6.81 -0.34 2.72
CA SER A 63 -7.21 -1.32 1.69
C SER A 63 -8.19 -2.39 2.21
N ARG A 64 -8.24 -2.66 3.52
CA ARG A 64 -9.22 -3.60 4.11
C ARG A 64 -10.66 -3.12 3.99
N LEU A 65 -10.88 -1.81 3.97
CA LEU A 65 -12.21 -1.23 4.04
C LEU A 65 -13.03 -1.55 2.79
N PRO A 66 -14.38 -1.55 2.85
CA PRO A 66 -15.23 -1.68 1.67
C PRO A 66 -14.85 -0.67 0.57
N SER A 67 -14.98 -1.06 -0.70
CA SER A 67 -14.57 -0.22 -1.85
C SER A 67 -15.36 1.09 -1.96
N ASP A 68 -16.57 1.13 -1.43
CA ASP A 68 -17.45 2.30 -1.37
C ASP A 68 -17.19 3.19 -0.14
N ALA A 69 -16.36 2.75 0.81
CA ALA A 69 -16.01 3.54 1.98
C ALA A 69 -15.19 4.78 1.58
N PRO A 70 -15.49 5.98 2.13
CA PRO A 70 -14.69 7.18 1.88
C PRO A 70 -13.19 6.97 2.16
N TRP A 71 -12.86 6.31 3.27
CA TRP A 71 -11.49 6.03 3.69
C TRP A 71 -10.74 5.05 2.77
N PHE A 72 -11.44 4.13 2.11
CA PHE A 72 -10.83 3.29 1.08
C PHE A 72 -10.38 4.13 -0.12
N ARG A 73 -11.24 5.06 -0.57
CA ARG A 73 -10.92 5.97 -1.68
C ARG A 73 -9.75 6.89 -1.35
N GLU A 74 -9.74 7.44 -0.13
CA GLU A 74 -8.63 8.25 0.35
C GLU A 74 -7.32 7.45 0.44
N GLY A 75 -7.37 6.22 0.96
CA GLY A 75 -6.21 5.33 1.00
C GLY A 75 -5.66 5.00 -0.39
N LEU A 76 -6.53 4.80 -1.39
CA LEU A 76 -6.10 4.60 -2.78
C LEU A 76 -5.44 5.86 -3.36
N GLU A 77 -5.94 7.05 -3.04
CA GLU A 77 -5.29 8.31 -3.42
C GLU A 77 -3.91 8.46 -2.76
N TRP A 78 -3.74 8.01 -1.51
CA TRP A 78 -2.43 7.98 -0.88
C TRP A 78 -1.44 7.06 -1.60
N GLN A 79 -1.88 5.92 -2.14
CA GLN A 79 -0.99 5.07 -2.96
C GLN A 79 -0.55 5.79 -4.25
N TRP A 80 -1.44 6.53 -4.92
CA TRP A 80 -1.05 7.35 -6.08
C TRP A 80 -0.04 8.44 -5.69
N ARG A 81 -0.30 9.15 -4.60
CA ARG A 81 0.63 10.16 -4.07
C ARG A 81 1.96 9.54 -3.67
N ASN A 82 1.97 8.31 -3.14
CA ASN A 82 3.21 7.62 -2.79
C ASN A 82 4.09 7.42 -4.03
N ILE A 83 3.50 6.99 -5.16
CA ILE A 83 4.23 6.91 -6.44
C ILE A 83 4.79 8.27 -6.84
N ASP A 84 3.99 9.35 -6.72
CA ASP A 84 4.43 10.69 -7.09
C ASP A 84 5.64 11.14 -6.23
N GLU A 85 5.58 10.95 -4.91
CA GLU A 85 6.64 11.33 -3.96
C GLU A 85 7.92 10.50 -4.18
N CYS A 86 7.77 9.19 -4.34
CA CYS A 86 8.87 8.29 -4.62
C CYS A 86 9.62 8.68 -5.90
N ASN A 87 8.89 9.05 -6.95
CA ASN A 87 9.48 9.42 -8.24
C ASN A 87 9.86 10.90 -8.35
N GLY A 88 9.34 11.76 -7.48
CA GLY A 88 9.57 13.20 -7.46
C GLY A 88 8.80 13.97 -8.54
N GLU A 89 7.81 13.35 -9.19
CA GLU A 89 6.95 13.98 -10.19
C GLU A 89 5.60 13.28 -10.25
N LYS A 90 4.57 14.01 -10.73
CA LYS A 90 3.24 13.41 -10.92
C LYS A 90 3.26 12.43 -12.08
N ILE A 91 2.86 11.19 -11.83
CA ILE A 91 2.77 10.17 -12.88
C ILE A 91 1.46 10.24 -13.66
N ASP A 92 1.49 9.79 -14.91
CA ASP A 92 0.28 9.61 -15.70
C ASP A 92 -0.55 8.43 -15.15
N ARG A 93 -1.65 8.74 -14.47
CA ARG A 93 -2.54 7.74 -13.87
C ARG A 93 -3.33 6.94 -14.91
N ALA A 94 -3.52 7.46 -16.13
CA ALA A 94 -4.19 6.75 -17.21
C ALA A 94 -3.26 5.71 -17.87
N ASN A 95 -1.95 5.98 -17.84
CA ASN A 95 -0.93 5.07 -18.34
C ASN A 95 0.31 5.02 -17.41
N PRO A 96 0.17 4.41 -16.22
CA PRO A 96 1.26 4.38 -15.26
C PRO A 96 2.38 3.44 -15.74
N ASP A 97 3.49 4.03 -16.16
CA ASP A 97 4.73 3.35 -16.55
C ASP A 97 5.90 3.93 -15.76
N LEU A 98 6.54 3.07 -14.96
CA LEU A 98 7.66 3.44 -14.11
C LEU A 98 9.03 3.01 -14.64
N SER A 99 9.09 2.45 -15.86
CA SER A 99 10.33 1.96 -16.47
C SER A 99 11.46 3.00 -16.45
N LYS A 100 11.13 4.26 -16.72
CA LYS A 100 12.10 5.38 -16.72
C LYS A 100 12.69 5.70 -15.34
N TYR A 101 12.08 5.24 -14.25
CA TYR A 101 12.54 5.52 -12.89
C TYR A 101 13.40 4.41 -12.29
N MET A 102 13.47 3.23 -12.91
CA MET A 102 14.21 2.09 -12.35
C MET A 102 15.70 2.42 -12.11
N ALA A 103 16.29 3.30 -12.92
CA ALA A 103 17.66 3.78 -12.73
C ALA A 103 17.86 4.67 -11.48
N ARG A 104 16.79 5.05 -10.77
CA ARG A 104 16.81 5.88 -9.56
C ARG A 104 16.74 5.07 -8.26
N GLU A 105 16.86 3.75 -8.36
CA GLU A 105 16.88 2.87 -7.20
C GLU A 105 17.95 3.32 -6.19
N THR A 106 17.59 3.35 -4.92
CA THR A 106 18.50 3.76 -3.84
C THR A 106 18.24 2.98 -2.56
N LYS A 107 19.31 2.76 -1.80
CA LYS A 107 19.27 2.13 -0.47
C LYS A 107 19.44 3.15 0.66
N GLU A 108 19.54 4.44 0.33
CA GLU A 108 19.86 5.52 1.25
C GLU A 108 18.79 6.61 1.30
N GLY A 109 18.79 7.38 2.39
CA GLY A 109 17.88 8.51 2.60
C GLY A 109 16.40 8.11 2.72
N ASN A 110 15.53 9.10 2.64
CA ASN A 110 14.08 8.90 2.79
C ASN A 110 13.48 8.08 1.65
N LYS A 111 14.04 8.18 0.43
CA LYS A 111 13.56 7.46 -0.75
C LYS A 111 13.89 5.97 -0.78
N ARG A 112 14.74 5.46 0.13
CA ARG A 112 15.07 4.03 0.18
C ARG A 112 13.84 3.12 0.37
N VAL A 113 12.77 3.62 0.98
CA VAL A 113 11.53 2.84 1.21
C VAL A 113 10.65 2.74 -0.03
N CYS A 114 11.01 3.41 -1.12
CA CYS A 114 10.36 3.26 -2.41
C CYS A 114 10.85 2.02 -3.18
N TRP A 115 11.96 1.42 -2.73
CA TRP A 115 12.69 0.38 -3.45
C TRP A 115 12.89 -0.87 -2.59
N ASN A 116 13.44 -1.91 -3.22
CA ASN A 116 13.81 -3.14 -2.53
C ASN A 116 15.00 -2.89 -1.59
N SER A 117 14.93 -3.46 -0.39
CA SER A 117 15.92 -3.26 0.65
C SER A 117 16.12 -4.51 1.51
N TRP A 118 17.11 -4.50 2.38
CA TRP A 118 17.32 -5.61 3.31
C TRP A 118 16.16 -5.79 4.31
N ILE A 119 15.38 -4.73 4.58
CA ILE A 119 14.19 -4.78 5.44
C ILE A 119 13.02 -5.41 4.69
N ALA A 120 12.81 -4.99 3.44
CA ALA A 120 11.75 -5.42 2.56
C ALA A 120 12.34 -5.75 1.17
N PRO A 121 12.83 -6.98 0.96
CA PRO A 121 13.53 -7.38 -0.26
C PRO A 121 12.66 -7.34 -1.51
N HIS A 122 11.33 -7.31 -1.34
CA HIS A 122 10.35 -7.22 -2.42
C HIS A 122 9.32 -6.13 -2.17
N ASN A 123 9.78 -5.01 -1.58
CA ASN A 123 8.95 -3.86 -1.28
C ASN A 123 8.26 -3.32 -2.54
N PHE A 124 9.01 -3.22 -3.65
CA PHE A 124 8.51 -2.69 -4.91
C PHE A 124 7.40 -3.58 -5.47
N GLU A 125 7.62 -4.89 -5.53
CA GLU A 125 6.64 -5.88 -6.00
C GLU A 125 5.39 -5.91 -5.12
N GLY A 126 5.58 -5.95 -3.80
CA GLY A 126 4.49 -5.97 -2.84
C GLY A 126 3.66 -4.68 -2.85
N PHE A 127 4.29 -3.52 -3.06
CA PHE A 127 3.59 -2.25 -3.25
C PHE A 127 2.62 -2.32 -4.45
N PHE A 128 3.11 -2.69 -5.63
CA PHE A 128 2.29 -2.77 -6.84
C PHE A 128 1.23 -3.87 -6.77
N LEU A 129 1.51 -4.98 -6.07
CA LEU A 129 0.50 -5.99 -5.78
C LEU A 129 -0.63 -5.43 -4.92
N ASN A 130 -0.32 -4.73 -3.83
CA ASN A 130 -1.35 -4.13 -2.98
C ASN A 130 -2.16 -3.07 -3.71
N MET A 131 -1.49 -2.12 -4.38
CA MET A 131 -2.16 -1.04 -5.07
C MET A 131 -3.03 -1.54 -6.23
N GLY A 132 -2.55 -2.54 -6.97
CA GLY A 132 -3.34 -3.19 -8.01
C GLY A 132 -4.58 -3.89 -7.42
N ASP A 133 -4.44 -4.55 -6.27
CA ASP A 133 -5.57 -5.18 -5.56
C ASP A 133 -6.62 -4.12 -5.16
N MET A 134 -6.19 -2.94 -4.69
CA MET A 134 -7.08 -1.82 -4.39
C MET A 134 -7.81 -1.32 -5.64
N LEU A 135 -7.12 -1.18 -6.78
CA LEU A 135 -7.73 -0.74 -8.03
C LEU A 135 -8.75 -1.76 -8.58
N VAL A 136 -8.45 -3.06 -8.50
CA VAL A 136 -9.41 -4.12 -8.83
C VAL A 136 -10.63 -4.04 -7.91
N LYS A 137 -10.41 -3.92 -6.61
CA LYS A 137 -11.49 -3.81 -5.62
C LYS A 137 -12.36 -2.57 -5.86
N ALA A 138 -11.79 -1.48 -6.37
CA ALA A 138 -12.50 -0.27 -6.82
C ALA A 138 -13.22 -0.41 -8.19
N GLY A 139 -13.10 -1.56 -8.86
CA GLY A 139 -13.66 -1.80 -10.20
C GLY A 139 -12.79 -1.31 -11.37
N ASN A 140 -11.66 -0.65 -11.10
CA ASN A 140 -10.74 -0.14 -12.13
C ASN A 140 -9.68 -1.19 -12.52
N TRP A 141 -10.15 -2.37 -12.93
CA TRP A 141 -9.30 -3.52 -13.23
C TRP A 141 -8.33 -3.29 -14.40
N ARG A 142 -8.69 -2.43 -15.37
CA ARG A 142 -7.81 -2.11 -16.52
C ARG A 142 -6.57 -1.33 -16.08
N THR A 143 -6.75 -0.35 -15.20
CA THR A 143 -5.62 0.39 -14.61
C THR A 143 -4.83 -0.51 -13.67
N ALA A 144 -5.51 -1.39 -12.92
CA ALA A 144 -4.86 -2.36 -12.07
C ALA A 144 -3.88 -3.26 -12.83
N GLN A 145 -4.24 -3.75 -14.03
CA GLN A 145 -3.32 -4.55 -14.86
C GLN A 145 -2.02 -3.80 -15.19
N LYS A 146 -2.10 -2.50 -15.48
CA LYS A 146 -0.91 -1.66 -15.71
C LYS A 146 -0.10 -1.48 -14.43
N ILE A 147 -0.76 -1.24 -13.30
CA ILE A 147 -0.11 -1.12 -11.99
C ILE A 147 0.61 -2.42 -11.60
N TYR A 148 -0.04 -3.58 -11.73
CA TYR A 148 0.61 -4.88 -11.49
C TYR A 148 1.81 -5.10 -12.41
N ALA A 149 1.73 -4.69 -13.68
CA ALA A 149 2.83 -4.86 -14.62
C ALA A 149 4.10 -4.11 -14.19
N ASN A 150 3.97 -3.00 -13.45
CA ASN A 150 5.13 -2.28 -12.92
C ASN A 150 5.95 -3.13 -11.94
N ALA A 151 5.36 -4.03 -11.16
CA ALA A 151 6.10 -4.94 -10.27
C ALA A 151 7.18 -5.76 -11.01
N LYS A 152 6.94 -6.07 -12.29
CA LYS A 152 7.85 -6.86 -13.12
C LYS A 152 9.12 -6.10 -13.54
N LEU A 153 9.18 -4.79 -13.29
CA LEU A 153 10.36 -3.97 -13.56
C LEU A 153 11.49 -4.21 -12.55
N SER A 154 11.16 -4.72 -11.36
CA SER A 154 12.14 -5.06 -10.32
C SER A 154 13.17 -6.07 -10.82
N HIS A 155 14.44 -5.85 -10.48
CA HIS A 155 15.51 -6.81 -10.74
C HIS A 155 15.32 -8.12 -9.95
N GLU A 156 14.69 -8.03 -8.77
CA GLU A 156 14.38 -9.15 -7.90
C GLU A 156 13.07 -9.86 -8.25
N TYR A 157 12.34 -9.40 -9.29
CA TYR A 157 11.05 -9.98 -9.65
C TYR A 157 11.17 -11.50 -9.86
N GLY A 158 12.22 -11.95 -10.57
CA GLY A 158 12.45 -13.37 -10.88
C GLY A 158 12.71 -14.27 -9.67
N THR A 159 13.06 -13.71 -8.50
CA THR A 159 13.26 -14.48 -7.25
C THR A 159 12.09 -14.33 -6.28
N TRP A 160 11.13 -13.45 -6.57
CA TRP A 160 10.02 -13.17 -5.68
C TRP A 160 9.03 -14.35 -5.58
N LYS A 161 8.79 -14.85 -4.36
CA LYS A 161 7.96 -16.06 -4.15
C LYS A 161 6.50 -15.90 -4.56
N TYR A 162 6.02 -14.66 -4.69
CA TYR A 162 4.62 -14.36 -5.01
C TYR A 162 4.42 -13.90 -6.46
N GLN A 163 5.42 -14.13 -7.34
CA GLN A 163 5.28 -13.93 -8.80
C GLN A 163 4.00 -14.55 -9.35
N SER A 164 3.74 -15.83 -9.03
CA SER A 164 2.55 -16.54 -9.51
C SER A 164 1.25 -15.87 -9.07
N VAL A 165 1.21 -15.33 -7.85
CA VAL A 165 0.08 -14.56 -7.34
C VAL A 165 -0.14 -13.31 -8.18
N LEU A 166 0.91 -12.52 -8.46
CA LEU A 166 0.81 -11.33 -9.31
C LEU A 166 0.35 -11.69 -10.73
N GLU A 167 0.90 -12.75 -11.32
CA GLU A 167 0.50 -13.19 -12.66
C GLU A 167 -0.98 -13.62 -12.70
N ASP A 168 -1.48 -14.29 -11.66
CA ASP A 168 -2.90 -14.59 -11.50
C ASP A 168 -3.73 -13.31 -11.34
N ARG A 169 -3.26 -12.33 -10.56
CA ARG A 169 -3.94 -11.02 -10.43
C ARG A 169 -4.09 -10.31 -11.76
N ILE A 170 -3.05 -10.33 -12.59
CA ILE A 170 -3.09 -9.71 -13.92
C ILE A 170 -4.10 -10.43 -14.81
N ARG A 171 -4.03 -11.77 -14.89
CA ARG A 171 -4.94 -12.56 -15.73
C ARG A 171 -6.40 -12.44 -15.31
N GLN A 172 -6.65 -12.42 -14.00
CA GLN A 172 -7.99 -12.50 -13.41
C GLN A 172 -8.49 -11.12 -12.96
N ALA A 173 -7.84 -10.02 -13.34
CA ALA A 173 -8.14 -8.68 -12.82
C ALA A 173 -9.63 -8.31 -12.91
N GLN A 174 -10.29 -8.63 -14.03
CA GLN A 174 -11.72 -8.36 -14.21
C GLN A 174 -12.61 -9.22 -13.31
N SER A 175 -12.37 -10.54 -13.24
CA SER A 175 -13.16 -11.44 -12.38
C SER A 175 -12.93 -11.17 -10.89
N ASN A 176 -11.74 -10.73 -10.53
CA ASN A 176 -11.36 -10.43 -9.15
C ASN A 176 -12.10 -9.21 -8.56
N VAL A 177 -12.74 -8.37 -9.40
CA VAL A 177 -13.60 -7.28 -8.91
C VAL A 177 -14.69 -7.84 -7.99
N ALA A 178 -15.36 -8.92 -8.40
CA ALA A 178 -16.38 -9.56 -7.58
C ALA A 178 -15.76 -10.24 -6.35
N VAL A 179 -14.67 -10.99 -6.54
CA VAL A 179 -13.98 -11.75 -5.49
C VAL A 179 -13.50 -10.85 -4.35
N PHE A 180 -12.88 -9.70 -4.66
CA PHE A 180 -12.33 -8.79 -3.64
C PHE A 180 -13.38 -8.00 -2.87
N ASN A 181 -14.63 -8.01 -3.35
CA ASN A 181 -15.77 -7.39 -2.70
C ASN A 181 -16.69 -8.42 -2.01
N GLU A 182 -16.34 -9.72 -2.01
CA GLU A 182 -17.12 -10.74 -1.31
C GLU A 182 -17.11 -10.50 0.21
N LYS A 183 -18.31 -10.40 0.80
CA LYS A 183 -18.52 -10.25 2.25
C LYS A 183 -18.50 -11.61 2.96
N LYS A 184 -17.41 -12.37 2.83
CA LYS A 184 -17.19 -13.62 3.59
C LYS A 184 -16.27 -13.34 4.77
N GLU A 185 -16.55 -13.96 5.93
CA GLU A 185 -15.72 -13.80 7.13
C GLU A 185 -14.27 -14.24 6.91
N THR A 186 -14.04 -15.19 6.00
CA THR A 186 -12.71 -15.64 5.55
C THR A 186 -12.71 -15.86 4.04
N PRO A 187 -12.42 -14.82 3.23
CA PRO A 187 -12.31 -14.98 1.79
C PRO A 187 -11.15 -15.93 1.47
N LYS A 188 -11.41 -17.09 0.84
CA LYS A 188 -10.35 -17.99 0.33
C LYS A 188 -9.41 -17.30 -0.66
N ALA A 189 -9.92 -16.28 -1.35
CA ALA A 189 -9.17 -15.37 -2.20
C ALA A 189 -9.62 -13.94 -1.85
N GLY A 190 -8.70 -13.12 -1.37
CA GLY A 190 -8.94 -11.72 -1.05
C GLY A 190 -7.73 -10.89 -1.48
N ILE A 191 -7.83 -9.58 -1.30
CA ILE A 191 -6.69 -8.67 -1.48
C ILE A 191 -5.50 -9.08 -0.60
N MET A 192 -4.30 -8.63 -0.96
CA MET A 192 -3.04 -8.90 -0.26
C MET A 192 -3.14 -8.72 1.26
N LEU A 193 -3.73 -7.62 1.75
CA LEU A 193 -3.84 -7.36 3.19
C LEU A 193 -4.63 -8.45 3.95
N ASN A 194 -5.62 -9.06 3.31
CA ASN A 194 -6.47 -10.10 3.93
C ASN A 194 -5.94 -11.52 3.66
N SER A 195 -4.68 -11.65 3.24
CA SER A 195 -4.06 -12.93 2.91
C SER A 195 -2.99 -13.33 3.92
N GLU A 196 -2.62 -14.61 3.95
CA GLU A 196 -1.52 -15.12 4.77
C GLU A 196 -0.16 -14.53 4.39
N PHE A 197 -0.06 -13.92 3.21
CA PHE A 197 1.17 -13.31 2.72
C PHE A 197 1.18 -11.79 2.83
N ALA A 198 0.21 -11.16 3.53
CA ALA A 198 0.05 -9.71 3.59
C ALA A 198 1.36 -8.93 3.82
N CYS A 199 2.13 -9.27 4.85
CA CYS A 199 3.44 -8.66 5.08
C CYS A 199 4.54 -9.39 4.30
N MET A 200 4.39 -10.70 4.09
CA MET A 200 5.42 -11.53 3.47
C MET A 200 5.64 -11.22 1.99
N ALA A 201 4.65 -10.67 1.29
CA ALA A 201 4.82 -10.23 -0.09
C ALA A 201 5.93 -9.17 -0.24
N CYS A 202 6.18 -8.35 0.79
CA CYS A 202 7.33 -7.43 0.80
C CYS A 202 8.56 -8.00 1.52
N HIS A 203 8.34 -8.78 2.58
CA HIS A 203 9.38 -9.11 3.57
C HIS A 203 9.99 -10.52 3.43
N ARG A 204 9.43 -11.40 2.59
CA ARG A 204 9.92 -12.77 2.46
C ARG A 204 11.16 -12.84 1.56
N GLN A 205 12.24 -13.39 2.10
CA GLN A 205 13.38 -13.90 1.33
C GLN A 205 13.09 -15.31 0.78
#